data_AF-A0A8S9IPU5-F1
#
_entry.id   AF-A0A8S9IPU5-F1
#
_cell.length_a   1.000
_cell.length_b   1.000
_cell.length_c   1.000
_cell.angle_alpha   90.00
_cell.angle_beta   90.00
_cell.angle_gamma   90.00
#
_symmetry.space_group_name_H-M   'P 1'
#
loop_
_entity.id
_entity.type
_entity.pdbx_description
1 polymer ?
#
loop_
_entity_poly.entity_id
_entity_poly.type
_entity_poly.pdbx_seq_one_letter_code
_entity_poly.pdbx_strand_id
1 'polypeptide(L)'
;MASLQSSGMLTKEQMVYLFDRFDYLTSQSDVKKRISDAVEDKQEAVAVTTAIQEEIFLEMGIDPGFGIGCLGKLNSAFENDKELMIGFYKFLAKEEMACEEAELGPDGFEQKMEAQRQLHEEQLEMLKYMRKFPLDDQSAILKKVNRK
;
A
#
# COMPACT_ATOMS: atom_id res chain seq x y z
N MET A 1 8.21 -9.68 -31.72
CA MET A 1 7.87 -9.07 -30.42
C MET A 1 6.70 -9.87 -29.85
N ALA A 2 6.80 -10.33 -28.61
CA ALA A 2 5.66 -10.98 -27.96
C ALA A 2 4.52 -9.96 -27.80
N SER A 3 3.27 -10.37 -28.03
CA SER A 3 2.11 -9.51 -27.80
C SER A 3 1.91 -9.33 -26.30
N LEU A 4 1.76 -8.09 -25.84
CA LEU A 4 1.45 -7.81 -24.44
C LEU A 4 0.06 -8.33 -24.09
N GLN A 5 -0.11 -8.82 -22.86
CA GLN A 5 -1.44 -9.10 -22.32
C GLN A 5 -2.21 -7.80 -22.14
N SER A 6 -3.37 -7.70 -22.78
CA SER A 6 -4.21 -6.48 -22.79
C SER A 6 -5.70 -6.77 -22.60
N SER A 7 -6.07 -7.98 -22.16
CA SER A 7 -7.46 -8.39 -21.97
C SER A 7 -7.61 -9.40 -20.82
N GLY A 8 -8.83 -9.54 -20.31
CA GLY A 8 -9.15 -10.41 -19.18
C GLY A 8 -8.91 -9.72 -17.84
N MET A 9 -8.32 -10.45 -16.89
CA MET A 9 -7.90 -9.96 -15.58
C MET A 9 -6.47 -10.44 -15.32
N LEU A 10 -5.74 -9.72 -14.47
CA LEU A 10 -4.47 -10.22 -13.92
C LEU A 10 -4.70 -11.51 -13.14
N THR A 11 -3.77 -12.46 -13.28
CA THR A 11 -3.78 -13.67 -12.45
C THR A 11 -3.28 -13.35 -11.04
N LYS A 12 -3.52 -14.26 -10.10
CA LYS A 12 -3.04 -14.11 -8.72
C LYS A 12 -1.51 -14.00 -8.68
N GLU A 13 -0.82 -14.78 -9.49
CA GLU A 13 0.65 -14.78 -9.57
C GLU A 13 1.18 -13.45 -10.10
N GLN A 14 0.51 -12.85 -11.10
CA GLN A 14 0.89 -11.54 -11.63
C GLN A 14 0.68 -10.43 -10.60
N MET A 15 -0.39 -10.51 -9.80
CA MET A 15 -0.64 -9.55 -8.72
C MET A 15 0.40 -9.68 -7.60
N VAL A 16 0.68 -10.90 -7.15
CA VAL A 16 1.70 -11.14 -6.11
C VAL A 16 3.07 -10.68 -6.61
N TYR A 17 3.41 -10.95 -7.87
CA TYR A 17 4.65 -10.45 -8.47
C TYR A 17 4.73 -8.93 -8.44
N LEU A 18 3.66 -8.23 -8.85
CA LEU A 18 3.59 -6.78 -8.79
C LEU A 18 3.86 -6.28 -7.36
N PHE A 19 3.20 -6.88 -6.36
CA PHE A 19 3.32 -6.45 -4.96
C PHE A 19 4.77 -6.59 -4.45
N ASP A 20 5.36 -7.76 -4.65
CA ASP A 20 6.71 -8.06 -4.18
C ASP A 20 7.76 -7.24 -4.92
N ARG A 21 7.61 -7.09 -6.24
CA ARG A 21 8.53 -6.33 -7.08
C ARG A 21 8.47 -4.84 -6.76
N PHE A 22 7.28 -4.29 -6.54
CA PHE A 22 7.09 -2.89 -6.17
C PHE A 22 7.67 -2.59 -4.78
N ASP A 23 7.42 -3.46 -3.78
CA ASP A 23 8.00 -3.30 -2.44
C ASP A 23 9.54 -3.35 -2.49
N TYR A 24 10.09 -4.29 -3.27
CA TYR A 24 11.53 -4.37 -3.48
C TYR A 24 12.08 -3.09 -4.10
N LEU A 25 11.49 -2.60 -5.20
CA LEU A 25 11.98 -1.42 -5.91
C LEU A 25 11.87 -0.16 -5.05
N THR A 26 10.73 0.09 -4.41
CA THR A 26 10.52 1.29 -3.58
C THR A 26 11.34 1.28 -2.28
N SER A 27 11.92 0.14 -1.90
CA SER A 27 12.92 0.08 -0.82
C SER A 27 14.34 0.48 -1.25
N GLN A 28 14.64 0.51 -2.55
CA GLN A 28 15.97 0.85 -3.06
C GLN A 28 16.22 2.35 -3.01
N SER A 29 17.44 2.75 -2.64
CA SER A 29 17.80 4.16 -2.46
C SER A 29 17.71 4.99 -3.75
N ASP A 30 18.02 4.39 -4.89
CA ASP A 30 17.94 5.04 -6.21
C ASP A 30 16.49 5.32 -6.62
N VAL A 31 15.58 4.38 -6.34
CA VAL A 31 14.14 4.56 -6.59
C VAL A 31 13.55 5.58 -5.63
N LYS A 32 13.87 5.52 -4.33
CA LYS A 32 13.46 6.55 -3.37
C LYS A 32 13.91 7.94 -3.80
N LYS A 33 15.17 8.06 -4.24
CA LYS A 33 15.70 9.30 -4.77
C LYS A 33 14.94 9.75 -6.03
N ARG A 34 14.64 8.84 -6.96
CA ARG A 34 13.82 9.15 -8.15
C ARG A 34 12.46 9.74 -7.80
N ILE A 35 11.79 9.23 -6.75
CA ILE A 35 10.50 9.76 -6.29
C ILE A 35 10.69 11.14 -5.65
N SER A 36 11.70 11.29 -4.78
CA SER A 36 12.02 12.57 -4.13
C SER A 36 12.40 13.67 -5.13
N ASP A 37 13.28 13.37 -6.09
CA ASP A 37 13.72 14.31 -7.13
C ASP A 37 12.51 14.80 -7.95
N ALA A 38 11.53 13.93 -8.23
CA ALA A 38 10.31 14.33 -8.93
C ALA A 38 9.43 15.28 -8.11
N VAL A 39 9.32 15.07 -6.80
CA VAL A 39 8.61 15.98 -5.89
C VAL A 39 9.32 17.34 -5.84
N GLU A 40 10.66 17.37 -5.80
CA GLU A 40 11.44 18.61 -5.91
C GLU A 40 11.17 19.36 -7.23
N ASP A 41 11.01 18.61 -8.33
CA ASP A 41 10.61 19.10 -9.65
C ASP A 41 9.10 19.43 -9.77
N LYS A 42 8.37 19.43 -8.64
CA LYS A 42 6.93 19.73 -8.53
C LYS A 42 6.01 18.76 -9.27
N GLN A 43 6.47 17.53 -9.48
CA GLN A 43 5.63 16.43 -9.92
C GLN A 43 4.99 15.74 -8.71
N GLU A 44 3.87 15.05 -8.94
CA GLU A 44 3.24 14.26 -7.89
C GLU A 44 4.02 12.96 -7.68
N ALA A 45 4.33 12.61 -6.43
CA ALA A 45 5.03 11.35 -6.12
C ALA A 45 4.28 10.12 -6.68
N VAL A 46 2.93 10.18 -6.66
CA VAL A 46 2.07 9.13 -7.21
C VAL A 46 2.27 8.90 -8.71
N ALA A 47 2.69 9.92 -9.47
CA ALA A 47 2.98 9.76 -10.90
C ALA A 47 4.23 8.89 -11.11
N VAL A 48 5.23 9.03 -10.23
CA VAL A 48 6.45 8.22 -10.27
C VAL A 48 6.17 6.81 -9.80
N THR A 49 5.40 6.62 -8.73
CA THR A 49 5.03 5.28 -8.28
C THR A 49 4.17 4.57 -9.31
N THR A 50 3.26 5.28 -9.98
CA THR A 50 2.50 4.75 -11.12
C THR A 50 3.44 4.32 -12.24
N ALA A 51 4.41 5.15 -12.63
CA ALA A 51 5.40 4.77 -13.65
C ALA A 51 6.20 3.52 -13.27
N ILE A 52 6.53 3.34 -11.98
CA ILE A 52 7.17 2.11 -11.49
C ILE A 52 6.23 0.90 -11.66
N GLN A 53 4.93 1.04 -11.37
CA GLN A 53 3.95 -0.03 -11.64
C GLN A 53 3.91 -0.37 -13.15
N GLU A 54 3.91 0.64 -14.01
CA GLU A 54 3.93 0.46 -15.47
C GLU A 54 5.20 -0.29 -15.95
N GLU A 55 6.37 0.06 -15.41
CA GLU A 55 7.64 -0.63 -15.68
C GLU A 55 7.57 -2.11 -15.28
N ILE A 56 6.98 -2.43 -14.12
CA ILE A 56 6.79 -3.81 -13.66
C ILE A 56 5.80 -4.56 -14.57
N PHE A 57 4.71 -3.91 -15.01
CA PHE A 57 3.78 -4.52 -15.96
C PHE A 57 4.48 -4.84 -17.29
N LEU A 58 5.30 -3.94 -17.81
CA LEU A 58 6.09 -4.21 -19.02
C LEU A 58 7.08 -5.37 -18.83
N GLU A 59 7.72 -5.45 -17.66
CA GLU A 59 8.60 -6.57 -17.28
C GLU A 59 7.86 -7.93 -17.35
N MET A 60 6.59 -7.94 -16.93
CA MET A 60 5.71 -9.12 -17.00
C MET A 60 5.10 -9.39 -18.38
N GLY A 61 5.33 -8.53 -19.38
CA GLY A 61 4.69 -8.63 -20.69
C GLY A 61 3.21 -8.24 -20.67
N ILE A 62 2.82 -7.33 -19.79
CA ILE A 62 1.45 -6.82 -19.60
C ILE A 62 1.39 -5.38 -20.12
N ASP A 63 0.29 -5.04 -20.80
CA ASP A 63 0.01 -3.65 -21.18
C ASP A 63 -0.25 -2.81 -19.92
N PRO A 64 0.51 -1.72 -19.68
CA PRO A 64 0.41 -0.97 -18.42
C PRO A 64 -0.99 -0.38 -18.15
N GLY A 65 -1.64 0.16 -19.18
CA GLY A 65 -2.99 0.72 -19.06
C GLY A 65 -4.01 -0.36 -18.69
N PHE A 66 -3.89 -1.55 -19.28
CA PHE A 66 -4.67 -2.72 -18.89
C PHE A 66 -4.36 -3.16 -17.44
N GLY A 67 -3.09 -3.23 -17.05
CA GLY A 67 -2.65 -3.64 -15.72
C GLY A 67 -3.21 -2.73 -14.61
N ILE A 68 -3.05 -1.42 -14.76
CA ILE A 68 -3.62 -0.41 -13.85
C ILE A 68 -5.16 -0.51 -13.83
N GLY A 69 -5.77 -0.68 -15.02
CA GLY A 69 -7.21 -0.88 -15.13
C GLY A 69 -7.72 -2.13 -14.41
N CYS A 70 -6.89 -3.17 -14.26
CA CYS A 70 -7.21 -4.35 -13.47
C CYS A 70 -7.14 -4.08 -11.96
N LEU A 71 -6.16 -3.30 -11.48
CA LEU A 71 -6.07 -2.93 -10.06
C LEU A 71 -7.33 -2.20 -9.59
N GLY A 72 -7.87 -1.30 -10.42
CA GLY A 72 -9.14 -0.60 -10.13
C GLY A 72 -10.38 -1.52 -10.06
N LYS A 73 -10.29 -2.76 -10.54
CA LYS A 73 -11.39 -3.75 -10.55
C LYS A 73 -11.18 -4.89 -9.55
N LEU A 74 -10.08 -4.86 -8.79
CA LEU A 74 -9.62 -5.97 -7.97
C LEU A 74 -10.64 -6.34 -6.88
N ASN A 75 -11.24 -5.34 -6.22
CA ASN A 75 -12.32 -5.56 -5.25
C ASN A 75 -13.47 -6.38 -5.85
N SER A 76 -13.94 -6.04 -7.05
CA SER A 76 -15.07 -6.74 -7.68
C SER A 76 -14.72 -8.14 -8.20
N ALA A 77 -13.45 -8.36 -8.56
CA ALA A 77 -12.99 -9.62 -9.14
C ALA A 77 -12.52 -10.65 -8.10
N PHE A 78 -12.00 -10.19 -6.96
CA PHE A 78 -11.32 -11.04 -5.97
C PHE A 78 -11.77 -10.81 -4.52
N GLU A 79 -12.95 -10.21 -4.28
CA GLU A 79 -13.48 -9.96 -2.93
C GLU A 79 -13.40 -11.18 -1.98
N ASN A 80 -13.59 -12.37 -2.53
CA ASN A 80 -13.60 -13.63 -1.77
C ASN A 80 -12.20 -14.17 -1.45
N ASP A 81 -11.15 -13.75 -2.16
CA ASP A 81 -9.76 -14.14 -1.88
C ASP A 81 -9.14 -13.16 -0.88
N LYS A 82 -9.42 -13.40 0.40
CA LYS A 82 -8.96 -12.54 1.51
C LYS A 82 -7.44 -12.38 1.56
N GLU A 83 -6.69 -13.42 1.23
CA GLU A 83 -5.23 -13.37 1.27
C GLU A 83 -4.69 -12.42 0.20
N LEU A 84 -5.23 -12.54 -1.02
CA LEU A 84 -4.90 -11.63 -2.12
C LEU A 84 -5.32 -10.19 -1.80
N MET A 85 -6.51 -9.99 -1.23
CA MET A 85 -6.98 -8.67 -0.81
C MET A 85 -6.07 -8.05 0.27
N ILE A 86 -5.63 -8.83 1.25
CA ILE A 86 -4.66 -8.37 2.26
C ILE A 86 -3.34 -7.96 1.58
N GLY A 87 -2.85 -8.74 0.62
CA GLY A 87 -1.68 -8.39 -0.18
C GLY A 87 -1.86 -7.07 -0.93
N PHE A 88 -3.02 -6.88 -1.57
CA PHE A 88 -3.34 -5.65 -2.29
C PHE A 88 -3.39 -4.41 -1.38
N TYR A 89 -4.02 -4.49 -0.21
CA TYR A 89 -4.02 -3.37 0.73
C TYR A 89 -2.63 -3.06 1.30
N LYS A 90 -1.79 -4.08 1.52
CA LYS A 90 -0.39 -3.88 1.89
C LYS A 90 0.37 -3.16 0.77
N PHE A 91 0.16 -3.55 -0.48
CA PHE A 91 0.74 -2.89 -1.64
C PHE A 91 0.34 -1.41 -1.73
N LEU A 92 -0.95 -1.08 -1.57
CA LEU A 92 -1.40 0.32 -1.56
C LEU A 92 -0.78 1.11 -0.41
N ALA A 93 -0.69 0.52 0.79
CA ALA A 93 -0.03 1.17 1.92
C ALA A 93 1.46 1.42 1.65
N LYS A 94 2.13 0.54 0.91
CA LYS A 94 3.54 0.74 0.51
C LYS A 94 3.70 1.85 -0.50
N GLU A 95 2.79 1.95 -1.47
CA GLU A 95 2.76 3.09 -2.39
C GLU A 95 2.55 4.41 -1.63
N GLU A 96 1.56 4.46 -0.74
CA GLU A 96 1.29 5.63 0.09
C GLU A 96 2.52 6.02 0.93
N MET A 97 3.16 5.06 1.61
CA MET A 97 4.39 5.32 2.37
C MET A 97 5.54 5.85 1.50
N ALA A 98 5.72 5.33 0.29
CA ALA A 98 6.76 5.80 -0.62
C ALA A 98 6.51 7.24 -1.09
N CYS A 99 5.24 7.60 -1.35
CA CYS A 99 4.86 8.98 -1.67
C CYS A 99 5.07 9.90 -0.47
N GLU A 100 4.59 9.52 0.70
CA GLU A 100 4.71 10.32 1.92
C GLU A 100 6.16 10.55 2.33
N GLU A 101 7.03 9.53 2.21
CA GLU A 101 8.46 9.66 2.49
C GLU A 101 9.11 10.72 1.59
N ALA A 102 8.76 10.74 0.30
CA ALA A 102 9.26 11.72 -0.65
C ALA A 102 8.71 13.13 -0.39
N GLU A 103 7.44 13.25 -0.03
CA GLU A 103 6.77 14.55 0.21
C GLU A 103 7.19 15.21 1.53
N LEU A 104 7.35 14.41 2.59
CA LEU A 104 7.72 14.91 3.92
C LEU A 104 9.24 15.04 4.11
N GLY A 105 10.01 14.37 3.26
CA GLY A 105 11.44 14.17 3.46
C GLY A 105 11.75 13.25 4.65
N PRO A 106 13.03 12.89 4.86
CA PRO A 106 13.43 11.87 5.83
C PRO A 106 13.02 12.21 7.26
N ASP A 107 13.26 13.45 7.70
CA ASP A 107 12.97 13.88 9.07
C ASP A 107 11.46 13.96 9.36
N GLY A 108 10.68 14.46 8.39
CA GLY A 108 9.23 14.57 8.51
C GLY A 108 8.55 13.21 8.49
N PHE A 109 9.06 12.31 7.64
CA PHE A 109 8.59 10.94 7.57
C PHE A 109 8.91 10.15 8.85
N GLU A 110 10.13 10.26 9.38
CA GLU A 110 10.51 9.58 10.62
C GLU A 110 9.63 10.02 11.81
N GLN A 111 9.37 11.33 11.94
CA GLN A 111 8.48 11.86 12.97
C GLN A 111 7.04 11.32 12.84
N LYS A 112 6.51 11.27 11.61
CA LYS A 112 5.17 10.73 11.35
C LYS A 112 5.10 9.24 11.69
N MET A 113 6.10 8.47 11.28
CA MET A 113 6.16 7.03 11.55
C MET A 113 6.26 6.74 13.05
N GLU A 114 7.03 7.54 13.79
CA GLU A 114 7.14 7.41 15.23
C GLU A 114 5.82 7.76 15.94
N ALA A 115 5.16 8.85 15.54
CA ALA A 115 3.84 9.20 16.08
C ALA A 115 2.79 8.10 15.80
N GLN A 116 2.83 7.51 14.60
CA GLN A 116 1.93 6.41 14.23
C GLN A 116 2.23 5.14 15.04
N ARG A 117 3.50 4.83 15.27
CA ARG A 117 3.94 3.70 16.11
C ARG A 117 3.43 3.85 17.54
N GLN A 118 3.63 5.02 18.14
CA GLN A 118 3.18 5.31 19.51
C GLN A 118 1.66 5.16 19.63
N LEU A 119 0.91 5.71 18.68
CA LEU A 119 -0.55 5.57 18.65
C LEU A 119 -0.99 4.10 18.52
N HIS A 120 -0.28 3.31 17.71
CA HIS A 120 -0.57 1.88 17.58
C HIS A 120 -0.26 1.10 18.87
N GLU A 121 0.84 1.43 19.55
CA GLU A 121 1.19 0.84 20.84
C GLU A 121 0.17 1.18 21.92
N GLU A 122 -0.28 2.43 21.99
CA GLU A 122 -1.35 2.86 22.91
C GLU A 122 -2.66 2.10 22.66
N GLN A 123 -3.05 1.94 21.39
CA GLN A 123 -4.23 1.15 21.01
C GLN A 123 -4.07 -0.33 21.40
N LEU A 124 -2.89 -0.92 21.20
CA LEU A 124 -2.62 -2.29 21.57
C LEU A 124 -2.67 -2.50 23.10
N GLU A 125 -2.10 -1.57 23.87
CA GLU A 125 -2.18 -1.61 25.34
C GLU A 125 -3.62 -1.44 25.83
N MET A 126 -4.41 -0.57 25.22
CA MET A 126 -5.83 -0.46 25.49
C MET A 126 -6.55 -1.79 25.23
N LEU A 127 -6.30 -2.46 24.10
CA LEU A 127 -6.90 -3.76 23.79
C LEU A 127 -6.48 -4.86 24.78
N LYS A 128 -5.21 -4.89 25.21
CA LYS A 128 -4.72 -5.79 26.25
C LYS A 128 -5.41 -5.53 27.59
N TYR A 129 -5.59 -4.26 27.96
CA TYR A 129 -6.30 -3.86 29.17
C TYR A 129 -7.77 -4.27 29.11
N MET A 130 -8.46 -4.03 27.99
CA MET A 130 -9.86 -4.39 27.77
C MET A 130 -10.11 -5.89 27.94
N ARG A 131 -9.18 -6.74 27.50
CA ARG A 131 -9.28 -8.20 27.66
C ARG A 131 -9.42 -8.65 29.12
N LYS A 132 -9.08 -7.80 30.09
CA LYS A 132 -9.20 -8.10 31.53
C LYS A 132 -10.64 -7.97 32.07
N PHE A 133 -11.57 -7.41 31.28
CA PHE A 133 -12.95 -7.17 31.69
C PHE A 133 -13.94 -8.22 31.15
N PRO A 134 -15.12 -8.40 31.77
CA PRO A 134 -16.21 -9.18 31.19
C PRO A 134 -16.63 -8.66 29.81
N LEU A 135 -17.20 -9.54 28.97
CA LEU A 135 -17.54 -9.24 27.57
C LEU A 135 -18.53 -8.05 27.42
N ASP A 136 -19.44 -7.88 28.37
CA ASP A 136 -20.40 -6.77 28.37
C ASP A 136 -19.71 -5.42 28.58
N ASP A 137 -18.68 -5.38 29.43
CA ASP A 137 -17.87 -4.19 29.69
C ASP A 137 -16.91 -3.90 28.54
N GLN A 138 -16.34 -4.93 27.90
CA GLN A 138 -15.55 -4.78 26.68
C GLN A 138 -16.36 -4.12 25.56
N SER A 139 -17.62 -4.56 25.40
CA SER A 139 -18.55 -4.04 24.39
C SER A 139 -18.93 -2.58 24.65
N ALA A 140 -19.08 -2.19 25.92
CA ALA A 140 -19.34 -0.81 26.32
C ALA A 140 -18.14 0.12 26.05
N ILE A 141 -16.92 -0.37 26.24
CA ILE A 141 -15.68 0.37 25.96
C ILE A 141 -15.51 0.56 24.43
N LEU A 142 -15.67 -0.49 23.62
CA LEU A 142 -15.55 -0.40 22.15
C LEU A 142 -16.56 0.59 21.55
N LYS A 143 -17.81 0.59 22.02
CA LYS A 143 -18.85 1.53 21.57
C LYS A 143 -18.54 2.99 21.86
N LYS A 144 -17.74 3.28 22.91
CA LYS A 144 -17.28 4.63 23.24
C LYS A 144 -16.08 5.05 22.39
N VAL A 145 -15.20 4.11 22.05
CA VAL A 145 -14.01 4.36 21.20
C VAL A 145 -14.41 4.61 19.73
N ASN A 146 -15.36 3.84 19.18
CA ASN A 146 -15.84 3.97 17.79
C ASN A 146 -16.79 5.16 17.55
N ARG A 147 -17.00 6.04 18.54
CA ARG A 147 -17.92 7.19 18.46
C ARG A 147 -17.21 8.54 18.21
N LYS A 148 -15.93 8.51 17.82
CA LYS A 148 -15.22 9.70 17.33
C LYS A 148 -15.36 9.83 15.82
#